data_AF-A0A1Y1LG40-F1
#
_entry.id   AF-A0A1Y1LG40-F1
#
_cell.length_a   1.000
_cell.length_b   1.000
_cell.length_c   1.000
_cell.angle_alpha   90.00
_cell.angle_beta   90.00
_cell.angle_gamma   90.00
#
_symmetry.space_group_name_H-M   'P 1'
#
loop_
_entity.id
_entity.type
_entity.pdbx_description
1 polymer ?
#
loop_
_entity_poly.entity_id
_entity_poly.type
_entity_poly.pdbx_seq_one_letter_code
_entity_poly.pdbx_strand_id
1 'polypeptide(L)'
;MAKKLIAIENNAKQITCMNGIRVISTMWIILDHRYSVQFYFPLWNNFYKETWTRSAGNMFMINAQMAVDTFFLLSGILVTYVYLWSAEKSTSFHIFKFYLHRFLRLTPVLVAVIVFIVTLLRQFASGPLWSSMIHSQLIEGCEKYWWKTLLYIQNYDRTPSMVRNFSVFNCYNNEFSASLTVGI
;
A
#
# COMPACT_ATOMS: atom_id res chain seq x y z
N MET A 1 33.13 11.65 7.57
CA MET A 1 31.74 11.89 7.10
C MET A 1 30.69 10.96 7.74
N ALA A 2 30.98 9.68 8.02
CA ALA A 2 29.99 8.75 8.61
C ALA A 2 29.45 9.13 10.00
N LYS A 3 30.25 9.76 10.88
CA LYS A 3 29.80 10.18 12.23
C LYS A 3 28.64 11.18 12.23
N LYS A 4 28.48 11.98 11.16
CA LYS A 4 27.38 12.96 11.06
C LYS A 4 26.06 12.32 10.62
N LEU A 5 26.12 11.15 9.97
CA LEU A 5 24.94 10.38 9.54
C LEU A 5 24.28 9.62 10.71
N ILE A 6 25.04 9.31 11.76
CA ILE A 6 24.56 8.59 12.97
C ILE A 6 24.42 9.56 14.15
N ALA A 7 24.72 10.86 13.97
CA ALA A 7 24.52 11.86 15.00
C ALA A 7 23.03 12.04 15.26
N ILE A 8 22.55 11.53 16.41
CA ILE A 8 21.18 11.74 16.88
C ILE A 8 21.08 13.20 17.33
N GLU A 9 20.64 14.06 16.43
CA GLU A 9 20.28 15.44 16.77
C GLU A 9 18.97 15.39 17.56
N ASN A 10 19.06 15.56 18.89
CA ASN A 10 17.89 15.65 19.76
C ASN A 10 17.21 17.01 19.54
N ASN A 11 16.46 17.13 18.45
CA ASN A 11 15.54 18.24 18.26
C ASN A 11 14.37 18.04 19.23
N ALA A 12 14.19 18.94 20.21
CA ALA A 12 13.07 18.90 21.16
C ALA A 12 11.67 18.90 20.50
N LYS A 13 11.61 19.17 19.19
CA LYS A 13 10.39 19.14 18.36
C LYS A 13 10.14 17.79 17.66
N GLN A 14 11.05 16.82 17.76
CA GLN A 14 10.91 15.50 17.15
C GLN A 14 10.85 14.40 18.21
N ILE A 15 9.83 13.54 18.12
CA ILE A 15 9.68 12.37 18.97
C ILE A 15 10.46 11.22 18.31
N THR A 16 11.73 11.06 18.70
CA THR A 16 12.66 10.11 18.06
C THR A 16 12.17 8.66 18.08
N CYS A 17 11.48 8.22 19.15
CA CYS A 17 10.94 6.86 19.24
C CYS A 17 9.89 6.56 18.15
N MET A 18 9.11 7.56 17.73
CA MET A 18 8.11 7.41 16.67
C MET A 18 8.75 7.16 15.31
N ASN A 19 9.93 7.74 15.06
CA ASN A 19 10.68 7.48 13.84
C ASN A 19 11.16 6.01 13.79
N GLY A 20 11.59 5.46 14.94
CA GLY A 20 11.98 4.05 15.04
C GLY A 20 10.81 3.09 14.73
N ILE A 21 9.64 3.33 15.32
CA ILE A 21 8.45 2.49 15.07
C ILE A 21 8.04 2.57 13.59
N ARG A 22 8.08 3.75 12.98
CA ARG A 22 7.77 3.91 11.55
C ARG A 22 8.69 3.07 10.67
N VAL A 23 10.00 3.04 10.96
CA VAL A 23 10.96 2.21 10.20
C VAL A 23 10.62 0.74 10.32
N ILE A 24 10.36 0.25 11.54
CA ILE A 24 10.00 -1.15 11.78
C ILE A 24 8.69 -1.51 11.06
N SER A 25 7.65 -0.66 11.17
CA SER A 25 6.39 -0.85 10.47
C SER A 25 6.58 -0.87 8.95
N THR A 26 7.38 0.05 8.39
CA THR A 26 7.64 0.07 6.94
C THR A 26 8.42 -1.17 6.48
N MET A 27 9.42 -1.62 7.23
CA MET A 27 10.14 -2.87 6.91
C MET A 27 9.19 -4.08 6.91
N TRP A 28 8.27 -4.15 7.87
CA TRP A 28 7.29 -5.21 7.93
C TRP A 28 6.33 -5.19 6.73
N ILE A 29 5.81 -4.02 6.31
CA ILE A 29 4.92 -3.98 5.14
C ILE A 29 5.69 -4.37 3.87
N ILE A 30 6.96 -3.97 3.73
CA ILE A 30 7.79 -4.39 2.59
C ILE A 30 7.90 -5.91 2.53
N LEU A 31 8.21 -6.56 3.67
CA LEU A 31 8.29 -8.02 3.72
C LEU A 31 6.97 -8.67 3.31
N ASP A 32 5.87 -8.22 3.89
CA ASP A 32 4.53 -8.71 3.57
C ASP A 32 4.25 -8.64 2.06
N HIS A 33 4.50 -7.51 1.40
CA HIS A 33 4.19 -7.39 -0.03
C HIS A 33 5.06 -8.28 -0.90
N ARG A 34 6.28 -8.57 -0.47
CA ARG A 34 7.15 -9.51 -1.20
C ARG A 34 6.61 -10.93 -1.10
N TYR A 35 6.15 -11.34 0.09
CA TYR A 35 5.50 -12.63 0.26
C TYR A 35 4.16 -12.68 -0.48
N SER A 36 3.30 -11.67 -0.35
CA SER A 36 1.98 -11.65 -0.97
C SER A 36 2.06 -11.77 -2.49
N VAL A 37 2.98 -11.05 -3.14
CA VAL A 37 3.24 -11.20 -4.59
C VAL A 37 3.63 -12.64 -4.93
N GLN A 38 4.52 -13.27 -4.16
CA GLN A 38 4.89 -14.67 -4.39
C GLN A 38 3.72 -15.66 -4.23
N PHE A 39 2.78 -15.37 -3.32
CA PHE A 39 1.56 -16.18 -3.15
C PHE A 39 0.65 -16.17 -4.38
N TYR A 40 0.58 -15.05 -5.11
CA TYR A 40 -0.20 -14.95 -6.35
C TYR A 40 0.37 -15.76 -7.51
N PHE A 41 1.70 -15.93 -7.56
CA PHE A 41 2.32 -16.75 -8.60
C PHE A 41 2.31 -18.25 -8.23
N PRO A 42 2.24 -19.15 -9.22
CA PRO A 42 2.32 -20.60 -9.00
C PRO A 42 3.76 -21.06 -8.78
N LEU A 43 4.51 -20.36 -7.91
CA LEU A 43 5.91 -20.70 -7.59
C LEU A 43 5.99 -21.77 -6.51
N TRP A 44 4.97 -21.87 -5.65
CA TRP A 44 4.95 -22.76 -4.48
C TRP A 44 3.77 -23.72 -4.56
N ASN A 45 3.94 -24.91 -3.98
CA ASN A 45 2.87 -25.90 -3.87
C ASN A 45 1.71 -25.37 -3.02
N ASN A 46 0.48 -25.50 -3.49
CA ASN A 46 -0.73 -25.02 -2.80
C ASN A 46 -0.91 -25.67 -1.41
N PHE A 47 -0.57 -26.95 -1.25
CA PHE A 47 -0.63 -27.62 0.06
C PHE A 47 0.35 -26.99 1.06
N TYR A 48 1.54 -26.60 0.58
CA TYR A 48 2.53 -25.92 1.40
C TYR A 48 2.07 -24.50 1.75
N LYS A 49 1.48 -23.77 0.80
CA LYS A 49 0.89 -22.44 1.04
C LYS A 49 -0.16 -22.49 2.16
N GLU A 50 -1.08 -23.45 2.09
CA GLU A 50 -2.12 -23.63 3.11
C GLU A 50 -1.55 -23.99 4.48
N THR A 51 -0.60 -24.92 4.52
CA THR A 51 0.06 -25.29 5.78
C THR A 51 0.84 -24.10 6.37
N TRP A 52 1.48 -23.30 5.51
CA TRP A 52 2.21 -22.10 5.91
C TRP A 52 1.26 -21.04 6.49
N THR A 53 0.10 -20.80 5.86
CA THR A 53 -0.88 -19.81 6.35
C THR A 53 -1.57 -20.25 7.65
N ARG A 54 -1.69 -21.55 7.90
CA ARG A 54 -2.27 -22.07 9.15
C ARG A 54 -1.28 -22.17 10.32
N SER A 55 0.02 -21.99 10.07
CA SER A 55 1.04 -22.09 11.12
C SER A 55 1.05 -20.85 12.02
N ALA A 56 0.99 -21.06 13.34
CA ALA A 56 1.02 -19.99 14.34
C ALA A 56 2.27 -19.10 14.24
N GLY A 57 3.42 -19.67 13.85
CA GLY A 57 4.67 -18.91 13.68
C GLY A 57 4.62 -17.91 12.52
N ASN A 58 3.78 -18.16 11.50
CA ASN A 58 3.63 -17.29 10.34
C ASN A 58 2.49 -16.28 10.51
N MET A 59 1.73 -16.37 11.60
CA MET A 59 0.59 -15.49 11.87
C MET A 59 1.01 -14.01 11.95
N PHE A 60 2.26 -13.73 12.35
CA PHE A 60 2.86 -12.40 12.28
C PHE A 60 2.87 -11.87 10.83
N MET A 61 3.25 -12.67 9.85
CA MET A 61 3.28 -12.21 8.46
C MET A 61 1.86 -12.02 7.90
N ILE A 62 0.93 -12.90 8.24
CA ILE A 62 -0.47 -12.84 7.78
C ILE A 62 -1.19 -11.60 8.32
N ASN A 63 -0.86 -11.17 9.54
CA ASN A 63 -1.46 -9.99 10.15
C ASN A 63 -0.67 -8.70 9.90
N ALA A 64 0.12 -8.63 8.83
CA ALA A 64 0.90 -7.43 8.49
C ALA A 64 0.05 -6.18 8.25
N GLN A 65 -1.26 -6.32 8.03
CA GLN A 65 -2.18 -5.17 7.98
C GLN A 65 -2.15 -4.33 9.27
N MET A 66 -1.88 -4.95 10.42
CA MET A 66 -1.69 -4.21 11.69
C MET A 66 -0.50 -3.22 11.61
N ALA A 67 0.53 -3.53 10.81
CA ALA A 67 1.67 -2.64 10.61
C ALA A 67 1.26 -1.38 9.82
N VAL A 68 0.37 -1.54 8.84
CA VAL A 68 -0.20 -0.43 8.05
C VAL A 68 -1.04 0.47 8.95
N ASP A 69 -1.90 -0.12 9.78
CA ASP A 69 -2.75 0.61 10.74
C ASP A 69 -1.90 1.40 11.74
N THR A 70 -0.83 0.78 12.26
CA THR A 70 0.12 1.44 13.16
C THR A 70 0.81 2.63 12.47
N PHE A 71 1.24 2.46 11.21
CA PHE A 71 1.87 3.53 10.45
C PHE A 71 0.92 4.73 10.22
N PHE A 72 -0.35 4.46 9.89
CA PHE A 72 -1.36 5.50 9.74
C PHE A 72 -1.70 6.18 11.06
N LEU A 73 -1.82 5.43 12.15
CA LEU A 73 -2.07 5.97 13.49
C LEU A 73 -0.95 6.94 13.90
N LEU A 74 0.32 6.53 13.76
CA LEU A 74 1.47 7.38 14.07
C LEU A 74 1.55 8.61 13.17
N SER A 75 1.11 8.49 11.91
CA SER A 75 1.02 9.64 11.01
C SER A 75 -0.07 10.61 11.45
N GLY A 76 -1.22 10.11 11.90
CA GLY A 76 -2.31 10.91 12.46
C GLY A 76 -1.92 11.64 13.74
N ILE A 77 -1.29 10.95 14.70
CA ILE A 77 -0.84 11.53 15.97
C ILE A 77 0.11 12.71 15.72
N LEU A 78 1.07 12.57 14.79
CA LEU A 78 2.00 13.64 14.46
C LEU A 78 1.29 14.87 13.88
N VAL A 79 0.29 14.68 13.01
CA VAL A 79 -0.47 15.78 12.41
C VAL A 79 -1.27 16.51 13.50
N THR A 80 -1.93 15.77 14.40
CA THR A 80 -2.67 16.35 15.53
C THR A 80 -1.74 17.12 16.47
N TYR A 81 -0.55 16.58 16.76
CA TYR A 81 0.44 17.26 17.60
C TYR A 81 0.89 18.60 16.99
N VAL A 82 1.20 18.61 15.69
CA VAL A 82 1.57 19.86 14.98
C VAL A 82 0.41 20.85 14.94
N TYR A 83 -0.82 20.36 14.76
CA TYR A 83 -2.02 21.18 14.76
C TYR A 83 -2.25 21.87 16.12
N LEU A 84 -2.19 21.13 17.22
CA LEU A 84 -2.35 21.67 18.57
C LEU A 84 -1.28 22.72 18.88
N TRP A 85 -0.03 22.47 18.50
CA TRP A 85 1.06 23.43 18.66
C TRP A 85 0.86 24.71 17.84
N SER A 86 0.34 24.59 16.61
CA SER A 86 0.01 25.74 15.75
C SER A 86 -1.14 26.57 16.32
N ALA A 87 -2.12 25.90 16.93
CA ALA A 87 -3.29 26.53 17.57
C ALA A 87 -2.91 27.32 18.83
N GLU A 88 -2.05 26.77 19.70
CA GLU A 88 -1.52 27.50 20.87
C GLU A 88 -0.78 28.77 20.47
N LYS A 89 -0.12 28.77 19.31
CA LYS A 89 0.65 29.91 18.81
C LYS A 89 -0.19 30.97 18.06
N SER A 90 -1.52 30.85 18.06
CA SER A 90 -2.46 31.73 17.35
C SER A 90 -2.15 31.90 15.85
N THR A 91 -1.53 30.87 15.25
CA THR A 91 -1.25 30.86 13.81
C THR A 91 -2.41 30.21 13.09
N SER A 92 -2.98 30.89 12.08
CA SER A 92 -4.08 30.35 11.28
C SER A 92 -3.62 29.10 10.51
N PHE A 93 -4.02 27.92 11.01
CA PHE A 93 -3.74 26.65 10.36
C PHE A 93 -4.73 26.43 9.20
N HIS A 94 -4.25 26.66 7.98
CA HIS A 94 -5.06 26.47 6.77
C HIS A 94 -5.15 24.99 6.41
N ILE A 95 -6.17 24.31 6.95
CA ILE A 95 -6.46 22.89 6.70
C ILE A 95 -6.48 22.57 5.19
N PHE A 96 -7.07 23.44 4.38
CA PHE A 96 -7.11 23.28 2.93
C PHE A 96 -5.72 23.20 2.29
N LYS A 97 -4.79 24.08 2.69
CA LYS A 97 -3.41 24.09 2.19
C LYS A 97 -2.66 22.81 2.59
N PHE A 98 -2.93 22.29 3.80
CA PHE A 98 -2.36 21.03 4.27
C PHE A 98 -2.83 19.82 3.43
N TYR A 99 -4.13 19.70 3.20
CA TYR A 99 -4.68 18.62 2.36
C TYR A 99 -4.26 18.76 0.89
N LEU A 100 -4.21 19.98 0.35
CA LEU A 100 -3.72 20.23 -1.00
C LEU A 100 -2.27 19.77 -1.16
N HIS A 101 -1.39 20.11 -0.21
CA HIS A 101 0.00 19.66 -0.24
C HIS A 101 0.11 18.13 -0.13
N ARG A 102 -0.74 17.49 0.69
CA ARG A 102 -0.81 16.03 0.79
C ARG A 102 -1.25 15.39 -0.52
N PHE A 103 -2.26 15.96 -1.19
CA PHE A 103 -2.75 15.49 -2.47
C PHE A 103 -1.68 15.65 -3.56
N LEU A 104 -1.09 16.83 -3.70
CA LEU A 104 -0.04 17.13 -4.68
C LEU A 104 1.22 16.27 -4.51
N ARG A 105 1.47 15.73 -3.32
CA ARG A 105 2.58 14.80 -3.08
C ARG A 105 2.27 13.35 -3.48
N LEU A 106 1.03 12.89 -3.29
CA LEU A 106 0.62 11.49 -3.52
C LEU A 106 0.21 11.24 -4.98
N THR A 107 -0.53 12.17 -5.57
CA THR A 107 -1.03 12.08 -6.96
C THR A 107 0.06 11.86 -8.02
N PRO A 108 1.22 12.54 -8.01
CA PRO A 108 2.23 12.32 -9.06
C PRO A 108 2.82 10.91 -9.02
N VAL A 109 2.99 10.34 -7.82
CA VAL A 109 3.44 8.95 -7.67
C VAL A 109 2.40 7.99 -8.22
N LEU A 110 1.12 8.22 -7.93
CA LEU A 110 0.03 7.40 -8.44
C LEU A 110 -0.07 7.45 -9.98
N VAL A 111 0.03 8.65 -10.56
CA VAL A 111 0.02 8.84 -12.02
C VAL A 111 1.21 8.12 -12.66
N ALA A 112 2.42 8.26 -12.09
CA ALA A 112 3.60 7.58 -12.60
C ALA A 112 3.44 6.05 -12.56
N VAL A 113 2.82 5.52 -11.51
CA VAL A 113 2.51 4.09 -11.39
C VAL A 113 1.50 3.65 -12.45
N ILE A 114 0.41 4.38 -12.67
CA ILE A 114 -0.58 4.05 -13.70
C ILE A 114 0.06 4.05 -15.09
N VAL A 115 0.84 5.08 -15.41
CA VAL A 115 1.56 5.17 -16.69
C VAL A 115 2.53 4.00 -16.83
N PHE A 116 3.29 3.67 -15.79
CA PHE A 116 4.19 2.53 -15.79
C PHE A 116 3.47 1.21 -16.09
N ILE A 117 2.28 0.97 -15.52
CA ILE A 117 1.51 -0.26 -15.77
C ILE A 117 1.01 -0.33 -17.22
N VAL A 118 0.41 0.75 -17.73
CA VAL A 118 -0.22 0.74 -19.06
C VAL A 118 0.83 0.71 -20.18
N THR A 119 1.99 1.34 -19.96
CA THR A 119 3.02 1.49 -21.01
C THR A 119 4.16 0.49 -20.88
N LEU A 120 4.90 0.57 -19.77
CA LEU A 120 6.16 -0.15 -19.60
C LEU A 120 5.92 -1.60 -19.22
N LEU A 121 5.03 -1.86 -18.26
CA LEU A 121 4.76 -3.22 -17.77
C LEU A 121 4.32 -4.13 -18.92
N ARG A 122 3.56 -3.63 -19.89
CA ARG A 122 3.18 -4.38 -21.10
C ARG A 122 4.38 -5.01 -21.84
N GLN A 123 5.56 -4.40 -21.77
CA GLN A 123 6.77 -4.82 -22.50
C GLN A 123 7.77 -5.60 -21.64
N PHE A 124 7.55 -5.71 -20.31
CA PHE A 124 8.56 -6.27 -19.40
C PHE A 124 8.78 -7.78 -19.56
N ALA A 125 7.77 -8.54 -19.97
CA ALA A 125 7.86 -9.97 -20.11
C ALA A 125 6.83 -10.52 -21.11
N SER A 126 7.10 -11.72 -21.62
CA SER A 126 6.22 -12.47 -22.50
C SER A 126 6.09 -13.90 -21.97
N GLY A 127 4.86 -14.37 -21.74
CA GLY A 127 4.60 -15.74 -21.30
C GLY A 127 3.10 -16.01 -21.12
N PRO A 128 2.68 -17.29 -21.06
CA PRO A 128 1.26 -17.66 -20.93
C PRO A 128 0.62 -17.23 -19.60
N LEU A 129 1.41 -17.17 -18.52
CA LEU A 129 0.98 -16.57 -17.25
C LEU A 129 0.90 -15.04 -17.33
N TRP A 130 1.70 -14.41 -18.20
CA TRP A 130 1.71 -12.95 -18.35
C TRP A 130 0.44 -12.46 -19.05
N SER A 131 0.00 -13.15 -20.11
CA SER A 131 -1.23 -12.81 -20.82
C SER A 131 -2.49 -13.01 -19.97
N SER A 132 -2.54 -14.10 -19.20
CA SER A 132 -3.72 -14.47 -18.40
C SER A 132 -3.83 -13.76 -17.05
N MET A 133 -2.70 -13.44 -16.42
CA MET A 133 -2.69 -12.88 -15.05
C MET A 133 -2.35 -11.40 -15.02
N ILE A 134 -1.48 -10.91 -15.89
CA ILE A 134 -1.02 -9.51 -15.85
C ILE A 134 -1.70 -8.67 -16.93
N HIS A 135 -1.82 -9.17 -18.16
CA HIS A 135 -2.45 -8.40 -19.23
C HIS A 135 -3.95 -8.18 -18.97
N SER A 136 -4.74 -9.24 -18.81
CA SER A 136 -6.19 -9.16 -18.64
C SER A 136 -6.65 -8.57 -17.30
N GLN A 137 -5.95 -8.89 -16.20
CA GLN A 137 -6.36 -8.45 -14.85
C GLN A 137 -5.85 -7.05 -14.52
N LEU A 138 -4.59 -6.77 -14.87
CA LEU A 138 -3.90 -5.56 -14.41
C LEU A 138 -3.83 -4.48 -15.50
N ILE A 139 -3.46 -4.81 -16.74
CA ILE A 139 -3.29 -3.81 -17.80
C ILE A 139 -4.65 -3.35 -18.33
N GLU A 140 -5.52 -4.27 -18.72
CA GLU A 140 -6.87 -3.93 -19.23
C GLU A 140 -7.74 -3.25 -18.15
N GLY A 141 -7.63 -3.69 -16.90
CA GLY A 141 -8.27 -3.03 -15.77
C GLY A 141 -7.78 -1.58 -15.59
N CYS A 142 -6.47 -1.33 -15.74
CA CYS A 142 -5.87 0.00 -15.77
C CYS A 142 -6.35 0.87 -16.91
N GLU A 143 -6.44 0.33 -18.12
CA GLU A 143 -6.93 1.10 -19.27
C GLU A 143 -8.40 1.52 -19.10
N LYS A 144 -9.24 0.70 -18.46
CA LYS A 144 -10.67 0.98 -18.29
C LYS A 144 -11.00 1.85 -17.08
N TYR A 145 -10.26 1.71 -15.98
CA TYR A 145 -10.62 2.32 -14.68
C TYR A 145 -9.56 3.26 -14.08
N TRP A 146 -8.52 3.65 -14.83
CA TRP A 146 -7.51 4.64 -14.37
C TRP A 146 -8.12 5.92 -13.80
N TRP A 147 -9.20 6.42 -14.40
CA TRP A 147 -9.86 7.64 -13.96
C TRP A 147 -10.50 7.51 -12.57
N LYS A 148 -11.01 6.33 -12.21
CA LYS A 148 -11.56 6.06 -10.88
C LYS A 148 -10.44 6.07 -9.83
N THR A 149 -9.31 5.48 -10.18
CA THR A 149 -8.13 5.43 -9.32
C THR A 149 -7.51 6.81 -9.12
N LEU A 150 -7.44 7.65 -10.16
CA LEU A 150 -6.98 9.04 -10.04
C LEU A 150 -7.89 9.91 -9.16
N LEU A 151 -9.21 9.67 -9.23
CA LEU A 151 -10.18 10.39 -8.43
C LEU A 151 -10.35 9.83 -7.00
N TYR A 152 -9.61 8.77 -6.64
CA TYR A 152 -9.71 8.09 -5.35
C TYR A 152 -11.12 7.54 -5.02
N ILE A 153 -11.97 7.29 -6.02
CA ILE A 153 -13.37 6.84 -5.85
C ILE A 153 -13.55 5.32 -5.94
N GLN A 154 -12.46 4.56 -6.05
CA GLN A 154 -12.48 3.10 -6.19
C GLN A 154 -13.21 2.36 -5.05
N ASN A 155 -13.32 2.97 -3.87
CA ASN A 155 -14.01 2.37 -2.71
C ASN A 155 -15.52 2.62 -2.69
N TYR A 156 -16.03 3.51 -3.55
CA TYR A 156 -17.46 3.90 -3.56
C TYR A 156 -18.28 3.16 -4.62
N ASP A 157 -17.62 2.48 -5.55
CA ASP A 157 -18.29 1.69 -6.57
C ASP A 157 -18.75 0.35 -5.97
N ARG A 158 -20.06 0.07 -6.02
CA ARG A 158 -20.63 -1.16 -5.43
C ARG A 158 -20.30 -2.36 -6.32
N THR A 159 -19.15 -2.97 -6.13
CA THR A 159 -18.88 -4.34 -6.60
C THR A 159 -18.93 -5.32 -5.43
N PRO A 160 -19.89 -6.28 -5.41
CA PRO A 160 -19.99 -7.27 -4.36
C PRO A 160 -18.97 -8.38 -4.62
N SER A 161 -17.82 -8.34 -3.95
CA SER A 161 -17.22 -9.50 -3.27
C SER A 161 -15.80 -9.18 -2.80
N MET A 162 -15.63 -9.35 -1.48
CA MET A 162 -14.37 -9.53 -0.77
C MET A 162 -13.44 -8.31 -0.64
N VAL A 163 -13.85 -7.47 0.31
CA VAL A 163 -13.00 -6.72 1.25
C VAL A 163 -11.50 -6.97 1.11
N ARG A 164 -10.81 -5.93 0.61
CA ARG A 164 -9.52 -5.44 1.09
C ARG A 164 -8.49 -6.51 1.43
N ASN A 165 -7.65 -6.86 0.47
CA ASN A 165 -6.28 -7.23 0.80
C ASN A 165 -5.30 -6.41 -0.03
N PHE A 166 -4.21 -6.10 0.63
CA PHE A 166 -3.17 -5.21 0.20
C PHE A 166 -2.54 -5.66 -1.14
N SER A 167 -2.81 -4.95 -2.23
CA SER A 167 -2.07 -5.13 -3.50
C SER A 167 -2.02 -3.83 -4.33
N VAL A 168 -0.96 -3.06 -4.05
CA VAL A 168 -0.11 -2.11 -4.81
C VAL A 168 -0.53 -1.54 -6.19
N PHE A 169 -1.47 -2.10 -6.93
CA PHE A 169 -1.79 -1.64 -8.28
C PHE A 169 -3.27 -1.82 -8.60
N ASN A 170 -4.10 -0.83 -8.28
CA ASN A 170 -5.53 -0.99 -8.52
C ASN A 170 -6.05 -0.08 -9.62
N CYS A 171 -6.35 -0.69 -10.75
CA CYS A 171 -7.48 -0.35 -11.61
C CYS A 171 -8.03 -1.69 -12.14
N TYR A 172 -9.30 -1.97 -11.85
CA TYR A 172 -9.82 -3.32 -11.61
C TYR A 172 -10.36 -4.02 -12.86
N ASN A 173 -10.18 -5.35 -13.01
CA ASN A 173 -11.04 -6.20 -13.85
C ASN A 173 -11.58 -7.37 -13.01
N ASN A 174 -12.82 -7.78 -13.22
CA ASN A 174 -13.66 -8.47 -12.23
C ASN A 174 -14.06 -9.89 -12.66
N GLU A 175 -13.12 -10.71 -13.14
CA GLU A 175 -13.45 -12.05 -13.66
C GLU A 175 -12.77 -13.25 -12.95
N PHE A 176 -11.84 -13.05 -12.01
CA PHE A 176 -11.17 -14.20 -11.36
C PHE A 176 -11.30 -14.29 -9.82
N SER A 177 -12.15 -13.46 -9.22
CA SER A 177 -12.53 -13.63 -7.80
C SER A 177 -13.68 -14.64 -7.60
N ALA A 178 -14.28 -15.13 -8.69
CA ALA A 178 -15.44 -16.03 -8.64
C ALA A 178 -15.09 -17.53 -8.54
N SER A 179 -13.82 -17.93 -8.72
CA SER A 179 -13.44 -19.37 -8.70
C SER A 179 -12.81 -19.87 -7.41
N LEU A 180 -12.70 -19.04 -6.36
CA LEU A 180 -12.14 -19.47 -5.06
C LEU A 180 -13.10 -19.28 -3.87
N THR A 181 -14.38 -18.99 -4.14
CA THR A 181 -15.43 -18.83 -3.10
C THR A 181 -16.58 -19.83 -3.26
N VAL A 182 -16.34 -20.95 -3.97
CA VAL A 182 -17.22 -22.12 -3.99
C VAL A 182 -16.35 -23.34 -3.69
N GLY A 183 -16.16 -23.64 -2.41
CA GLY A 183 -15.36 -24.79 -2.00
C GLY A 183 -14.73 -24.70 -0.63
N ILE A 184 -15.43 -24.11 0.36
CA ILE A 184 -15.57 -24.52 1.76
C ILE A 184 -16.74 -23.71 2.33
#